data_AF-E8UZ51-F1
#
_entry.id   AF-E8UZ51-F1
#
_cell.length_a   1.000
_cell.length_b   1.000
_cell.length_c   1.000
_cell.angle_alpha   90.00
_cell.angle_beta   90.00
_cell.angle_gamma   90.00
#
_symmetry.space_group_name_H-M   'P 1'
#
loop_
_entity.id
_entity.type
_entity.pdbx_description
1 polymer ?
#
loop_
_entity_poly.entity_id
_entity_poly.type
_entity_poly.pdbx_seq_one_letter_code
_entity_poly.pdbx_strand_id
1 'polypeptide(L)' 'MQSVQDGQCGLCGHYGENHAKTDVLVSIVSSKQAETTILDECGHPKHASLHLKVTPISGCDGFVQAAAA' A
#
# COMPACT_ATOMS: atom_id res chain seq x y z
N MET A 1 -12.24 -8.81 4.87
CA MET A 1 -10.77 -8.75 4.71
C MET A 1 -10.33 -9.73 3.64
N GLN A 2 -9.31 -9.38 2.87
CA GLN A 2 -8.67 -10.25 1.89
C GLN A 2 -7.17 -10.38 2.17
N SER A 3 -6.58 -11.49 1.76
CA SER A 3 -5.13 -11.69 1.85
C SER A 3 -4.41 -10.79 0.84
N VAL A 4 -3.40 -10.08 1.31
CA VAL A 4 -2.48 -9.30 0.48
C VAL A 4 -1.23 -10.13 0.23
N GLN A 5 -0.78 -10.13 -1.01
CA GLN A 5 0.36 -10.91 -1.51
C GLN A 5 1.45 -9.95 -1.99
N ASP A 6 2.68 -10.45 -2.10
CA ASP A 6 3.77 -9.71 -2.73
C ASP A 6 3.38 -9.26 -4.13
N GLY A 7 3.74 -8.02 -4.50
CA GLY A 7 3.27 -7.37 -5.74
C GLY A 7 2.00 -6.51 -5.59
N GLN A 8 1.35 -6.52 -4.42
CA GLN A 8 0.17 -5.67 -4.15
C GLN A 8 0.52 -4.43 -3.32
N CYS A 9 -0.26 -3.36 -3.50
CA CYS A 9 -0.05 -2.06 -2.87
C CYS A 9 0.06 -2.14 -1.34
N GLY A 10 -0.73 -2.98 -0.67
CA GLY A 10 -0.72 -3.09 0.79
C GLY A 10 0.59 -3.59 1.40
N LEU A 11 1.47 -4.21 0.60
CA LEU A 11 2.82 -4.60 1.00
C LEU A 11 3.90 -3.75 0.30
N CYS A 12 3.50 -2.73 -0.45
CA CYS A 12 4.38 -1.85 -1.19
C CYS A 12 4.81 -0.67 -0.30
N GLY A 13 6.09 -0.29 -0.36
CA GLY A 13 6.61 0.89 0.31
C GLY A 13 6.05 2.21 -0.22
N HIS A 14 5.37 2.19 -1.36
CA HIS A 14 4.73 3.36 -1.95
C HIS A 14 3.30 3.64 -1.48
N TYR A 15 2.68 2.65 -0.83
CA TYR A 15 1.31 2.80 -0.37
C TYR A 15 1.28 3.64 0.90
N GLY A 16 0.48 4.70 0.90
CA GLY A 16 0.35 5.67 1.98
C GLY A 16 1.65 6.38 2.38
N GLU A 17 2.71 6.34 1.55
CA GLU A 17 4.03 6.90 1.88
C GLU A 17 4.02 8.41 2.11
N ASN A 18 3.07 9.11 1.50
CA ASN A 18 2.90 10.55 1.64
C ASN A 18 2.28 10.95 2.99
N HIS A 19 1.81 9.99 3.78
CA HIS A 19 1.26 10.21 5.12
C HIS A 19 2.20 9.59 6.16
N ALA A 20 2.25 10.16 7.37
CA ALA A 20 2.97 9.53 8.47
C ALA A 20 2.50 8.08 8.61
N LYS A 21 3.43 7.11 8.70
CA LYS A 21 3.14 5.65 8.74
C LYS A 21 1.89 5.39 9.57
N THR A 22 0.79 5.10 8.89
CA THR A 22 -0.49 4.90 9.55
C THR A 22 -0.50 3.52 10.18
N ASP A 23 -1.20 3.40 11.32
CA ASP A 23 -1.38 2.13 12.03
C ASP A 23 -1.96 1.02 11.11
N VAL A 24 -2.71 1.44 10.09
CA VAL A 24 -3.29 0.60 9.03
C VAL A 24 -2.20 -0.07 8.18
N LEU A 25 -1.20 0.67 7.71
CA LEU A 25 -0.09 0.11 6.93
C LEU A 25 0.71 -0.91 7.72
N VAL A 26 1.02 -0.60 8.98
CA VAL A 26 1.71 -1.52 9.89
C VAL A 26 0.88 -2.79 10.09
N SER A 27 -0.43 -2.63 10.31
CA SER A 27 -1.36 -3.76 10.46
C SER A 27 -1.44 -4.63 9.21
N ILE A 28 -1.48 -4.04 8.01
CA ILE A 28 -1.52 -4.76 6.73
C ILE A 28 -0.21 -5.53 6.50
N VAL A 29 0.93 -4.89 6.70
CA VAL A 29 2.25 -5.53 6.52
C VAL A 29 2.45 -6.67 7.52
N SER A 30 2.04 -6.48 8.78
CA SER A 30 2.13 -7.49 9.82
C SER A 30 1.17 -8.66 9.62
N SER A 31 -0.08 -8.39 9.24
CA SER A 31 -1.14 -9.41 9.17
C SER A 31 -1.27 -10.03 7.78
N LYS A 32 -0.69 -9.41 6.75
CA LYS A 32 -0.91 -9.73 5.33
C LYS A 32 -2.39 -9.79 4.94
N GLN A 33 -3.19 -8.96 5.59
CA GLN A 33 -4.62 -8.85 5.38
C GLN A 33 -5.02 -7.38 5.32
N ALA A 34 -5.93 -7.07 4.41
CA ALA A 34 -6.49 -5.74 4.31
C ALA A 34 -7.98 -5.77 4.01
N GLU A 35 -8.67 -4.70 4.37
CA GLU A 35 -10.03 -4.48 3.93
C GLU A 35 -10.03 -4.00 2.47
N THR A 36 -11.00 -4.49 1.68
CA THR A 36 -11.10 -4.20 0.24
C THR A 36 -11.57 -2.77 -0.06
N THR A 37 -12.16 -2.11 0.93
CA THR A 37 -12.77 -0.78 0.83
C THR A 37 -11.86 0.36 1.26
N ILE A 38 -10.72 0.04 1.88
CA ILE A 38 -9.73 1.06 2.25
C ILE A 38 -9.06 1.57 0.99
N LEU A 39 -9.06 2.89 0.81
CA LEU A 39 -8.29 3.59 -0.21
C LEU A 39 -7.20 4.40 0.48
N ASP A 40 -5.99 4.32 -0.06
CA ASP A 40 -4.89 5.20 0.33
C ASP A 40 -4.09 5.60 -0.91
N GLU A 41 -3.19 6.56 -0.75
CA GLU A 41 -2.42 7.12 -1.85
C GLU A 41 -1.30 6.18 -2.29
N CYS A 42 -0.99 6.21 -3.59
CA CYS A 42 0.23 5.63 -4.14
C CYS A 42 1.22 6.77 -4.40
N GLY A 43 2.29 6.84 -3.62
CA GLY A 43 3.31 7.88 -3.76
C GLY A 43 4.41 7.56 -4.79
N HIS A 44 4.25 6.50 -5.59
CA HIS A 44 5.23 6.09 -6.58
C HIS A 44 5.64 7.29 -7.46
N PRO A 45 6.94 7.62 -7.61
CA PRO A 45 7.39 8.90 -8.19
C PRO A 45 6.83 9.23 -9.58
N LYS A 46 6.60 8.21 -10.42
CA LYS A 46 5.97 8.36 -11.74
C LYS A 46 4.51 8.82 -11.68
N HIS A 47 3.85 8.65 -10.54
CA HIS A 47 2.43 8.91 -10.31
C HIS A 47 2.17 9.90 -9.18
N ALA A 48 3.21 10.35 -8.47
CA ALA A 48 3.09 11.25 -7.32
C ALA A 48 2.31 12.54 -7.64
N SER A 49 2.49 13.09 -8.84
CA SER A 49 1.77 14.29 -9.32
C SER A 49 0.30 14.03 -9.67
N LEU A 50 -0.11 12.77 -9.80
CA LEU A 50 -1.50 12.39 -10.12
C LEU A 50 -2.33 12.10 -8.86
N HIS A 51 -1.69 12.03 -7.68
CA HIS A 51 -2.34 11.74 -6.40
C HIS A 51 -3.27 10.51 -6.47
N LEU A 52 -2.78 9.44 -7.10
CA LEU A 52 -3.57 8.24 -7.32
C LEU A 52 -3.94 7.61 -5.98
N LYS A 53 -5.20 7.19 -5.85
CA LYS A 53 -5.69 6.42 -4.72
C LYS A 53 -5.99 5.00 -5.15
N VAL A 54 -5.46 4.05 -4.41
CA VAL A 54 -5.55 2.62 -4.71
C VAL A 54 -6.00 1.85 -3.48
N THR A 55 -6.54 0.66 -3.69
CA THR A 55 -6.81 -0.26 -2.59
C THR A 55 -5.53 -1.04 -2.26
N PRO A 56 -5.37 -1.52 -1.01
CA PRO A 56 -4.20 -2.31 -0.63
C PRO A 56 -4.13 -3.67 -1.37
N ILE A 57 -5.23 -4.12 -1.95
CA ILE A 57 -5.31 -5.33 -2.79
C ILE A 57 -5.02 -5.08 -4.28
N SER A 58 -4.79 -3.82 -4.68
CA SER A 58 -4.47 -3.51 -6.07
C SER A 58 -3.08 -4.05 -6.42
N GLY A 59 -2.93 -4.57 -7.63
CA GLY A 59 -1.62 -4.91 -8.19
C GLY A 59 -0.78 -3.65 -8.45
N CYS A 60 0.52 -3.74 -8.24
CA CYS A 60 1.46 -2.63 -8.42
C CYS A 60 2.63 -3.07 -9.33
N ASP A 61 2.68 -2.57 -10.56
CA ASP A 61 3.82 -2.82 -11.47
C ASP A 61 5.14 -2.17 -10.98
N GLY A 62 5.04 -1.13 -10.15
CA GLY A 62 6.16 -0.47 -9.48
C GLY A 62 6.42 -0.99 -8.06
N PHE A 63 6.08 -2.26 -7.77
CA PHE A 63 6.15 -2.81 -6.43
C PHE A 63 7.57 -2.75 -5.84
N VAL A 64 7.65 -2.19 -4.64
CA VAL A 64 8.84 -2.21 -3.79
C VAL A 64 8.41 -2.71 -2.43
N GLN A 65 9.03 -3.77 -1.92
CA GLN A 65 8.65 -4.32 -0.61
C GLN A 65 8.77 -3.26 0.48
N ALA A 66 7.71 -3.04 1.25
CA ALA A 66 7.74 -2.18 2.42
C ALA A 66 8.80 -2.71 3.40
N ALA A 67 9.70 -1.82 3.85
CA ALA A 67 10.64 -2.17 4.90
C ALA A 67 9.86 -2.57 6.16
N ALA A 68 10.21 -3.68 6.77
CA ALA A 68 9.64 -4.09 8.06
C ALA A 68 9.80 -2.93 9.06
N ALA A 69 8.70 -2.52 9.68
CA ALA A 69 8.68 -1.45 10.67
C ALA A 69 9.38 -1.88 11.96
#